data_AF-A0AAN4YX61-F1
#
_entry.id   AF-A0AAN4YX61-F1
#
_cell.length_a   1.000
_cell.length_b   1.000
_cell.length_c   1.000
_cell.angle_alpha   90.00
_cell.angle_beta   90.00
_cell.angle_gamma   90.00
#
_symmetry.space_group_name_H-M   'P 1'
#
loop_
_entity.id
_entity.type
_entity.pdbx_description
1 polymer ?
#
loop_
_entity_poly.entity_id
_entity_poly.type
_entity_poly.pdbx_seq_one_letter_code
_entity_poly.pdbx_strand_id
1 'polypeptide(L)'
;MAYSSFFGFSVPSGALLEQMAPDSTLTVSLDDGEAWIVRANPVNVQGRQIPMCNSNTAAGMDTGATTVPALVSTWRPKKAIEFEVRTTLIPALELWSGWHFRIHKVRWSPAAIQPGPIRLVDAGFAASGVARTGLLYTENELRMLLDQDAAVVEAWGKDEQSCLILSNGSASGVVDLQTDVIGDGILSTRSPLLLRADANTNLIMQRTVIPAVQHTLVADVVSKSAAEMWLATGVFAVSKTSGLEVNEIRKLWLKRPKIQVAAKLGEEDEIRIMLH
;
A
#
# COMPACT_ATOMS: atom_id res chain seq x y z
N MET A 1 -2.35 8.67 3.05
CA MET A 1 -3.75 8.35 2.74
C MET A 1 -4.12 9.07 1.46
N ALA A 2 -4.80 8.38 0.56
CA ALA A 2 -5.42 8.97 -0.63
C ALA A 2 -6.94 8.89 -0.47
N TYR A 3 -7.67 9.92 -0.90
CA TYR A 3 -9.12 9.93 -0.83
C TYR A 3 -9.74 9.55 -2.18
N SER A 4 -10.88 8.87 -2.14
CA SER A 4 -11.73 8.63 -3.30
C SER A 4 -13.18 8.90 -2.92
N SER A 5 -13.92 9.55 -3.82
CA SER A 5 -15.38 9.72 -3.67
C SER A 5 -16.17 8.49 -4.13
N PHE A 6 -15.55 7.60 -4.92
CA PHE A 6 -16.19 6.38 -5.41
C PHE A 6 -16.05 5.23 -4.41
N PHE A 7 -14.85 5.06 -3.86
CA PHE A 7 -14.60 4.10 -2.79
C PHE A 7 -14.90 4.80 -1.45
N GLY A 8 -16.09 4.56 -0.90
CA GLY A 8 -16.51 5.14 0.37
C GLY A 8 -15.52 4.84 1.49
N PHE A 9 -15.33 5.81 2.39
CA PHE A 9 -14.44 5.63 3.53
C PHE A 9 -15.02 4.65 4.56
N SER A 10 -14.13 3.97 5.28
CA SER A 10 -14.47 2.99 6.31
C SER A 10 -14.15 3.56 7.69
N VAL A 11 -15.13 3.48 8.59
CA VAL A 11 -15.04 3.95 9.96
C VAL A 11 -14.86 2.76 10.89
N PRO A 12 -13.87 2.78 11.80
CA PRO A 12 -13.67 1.70 12.76
C PRO A 12 -14.92 1.41 13.59
N SER A 13 -15.31 0.14 13.68
CA SER A 13 -16.42 -0.35 14.52
C SER A 13 -15.94 -1.12 15.76
N GLY A 14 -14.63 -1.33 15.90
CA GLY A 14 -14.01 -2.12 16.96
C GLY A 14 -12.49 -2.13 16.83
N ALA A 15 -11.81 -2.99 17.61
CA ALA A 15 -10.35 -2.98 17.74
C ALA A 15 -9.62 -4.04 16.88
N LEU A 16 -10.34 -5.05 16.39
CA LEU A 16 -9.77 -6.06 15.48
C LEU A 16 -9.45 -5.43 14.13
N LEU A 17 -8.48 -5.98 13.38
CA LEU A 17 -8.07 -5.43 12.09
C LEU A 17 -9.24 -5.28 11.11
N GLU A 18 -10.13 -6.27 11.07
CA GLU A 18 -11.35 -6.29 10.25
C GLU A 18 -12.37 -5.23 10.69
N GLN A 19 -12.41 -4.90 11.98
CA GLN A 19 -13.28 -3.88 12.54
C GLN A 19 -12.68 -2.48 12.43
N MET A 20 -11.34 -2.36 12.43
CA MET A 20 -10.64 -1.12 12.12
C MET A 20 -10.80 -0.74 10.65
N ALA A 21 -10.95 -1.74 9.77
CA ALA A 21 -11.21 -1.61 8.33
C ALA A 21 -10.34 -0.51 7.67
N PRO A 22 -8.99 -0.64 7.69
CA PRO A 22 -8.10 0.45 7.36
C PRO A 22 -8.01 0.70 5.85
N ASP A 23 -9.02 1.29 5.24
CA ASP A 23 -8.98 1.60 3.82
C ASP A 23 -8.04 2.78 3.50
N SER A 24 -7.29 2.63 2.41
CA SER A 24 -6.35 3.61 1.88
C SER A 24 -5.33 4.15 2.90
N THR A 25 -4.97 3.33 3.90
CA THR A 25 -4.05 3.72 4.97
C THR A 25 -3.16 2.58 5.46
N LEU A 26 -2.08 2.98 6.15
CA LEU A 26 -1.20 2.08 6.88
C LEU A 26 -1.70 1.95 8.32
N THR A 27 -1.72 0.72 8.81
CA THR A 27 -2.07 0.37 10.19
C THR A 27 -0.93 -0.41 10.83
N VAL A 28 -0.65 -0.13 12.09
CA VAL A 28 0.45 -0.73 12.83
C VAL A 28 -0.10 -1.49 14.04
N SER A 29 0.42 -2.69 14.28
CA SER A 29 0.36 -3.36 15.57
C SER A 29 1.78 -3.55 16.11
N LEU A 30 1.95 -3.23 17.39
CA LEU A 30 3.21 -3.30 18.12
C LEU A 30 3.26 -4.52 19.07
N ASP A 31 2.24 -5.38 18.99
CA ASP A 31 1.91 -6.48 19.89
C ASP A 31 1.37 -7.68 19.08
N ASP A 32 2.00 -7.98 17.94
CA ASP A 32 1.69 -9.13 17.07
C ASP A 32 0.21 -9.29 16.65
N GLY A 33 -0.53 -8.19 16.57
CA GLY A 33 -1.91 -8.14 16.09
C GLY A 33 -2.97 -8.08 17.19
N GLU A 34 -2.58 -7.97 18.47
CA GLU A 34 -3.53 -7.79 19.58
C GLU A 34 -4.25 -6.44 19.49
N ALA A 35 -3.52 -5.36 19.21
CA ALA A 35 -4.08 -4.03 19.03
C ALA A 35 -3.58 -3.37 17.75
N TRP A 36 -4.49 -2.67 17.07
CA TRP A 36 -4.24 -2.02 15.80
C TRP A 36 -4.38 -0.50 15.91
N ILE A 37 -3.41 0.21 15.33
CA ILE A 37 -3.34 1.68 15.36
C ILE A 37 -3.28 2.18 13.93
N VAL A 38 -4.33 2.86 13.50
CA VAL A 38 -4.39 3.52 12.19
C VAL A 38 -3.64 4.85 12.21
N ARG A 39 -3.14 5.26 11.05
CA ARG A 39 -2.52 6.59 10.87
C ARG A 39 -3.43 7.71 11.38
N ALA A 40 -2.95 8.45 12.38
CA ALA A 40 -3.61 9.64 12.92
C ALA A 40 -2.59 10.75 13.22
N ASN A 41 -3.06 12.00 13.24
CA ASN A 41 -2.28 13.19 13.62
C ASN A 41 -0.92 13.34 12.89
N PRO A 42 -0.91 13.38 11.53
CA PRO A 42 0.34 13.56 10.79
C PRO A 42 0.96 14.93 11.03
N VAL A 43 2.29 14.96 11.10
CA VAL A 43 3.14 16.14 11.23
C VAL A 43 4.16 16.19 10.10
N ASN A 44 4.92 17.29 10.00
CA ASN A 44 5.97 17.48 8.98
C ASN A 44 5.45 17.26 7.55
N VAL A 45 4.27 17.82 7.25
CA VAL A 45 3.62 17.68 5.94
C VAL A 45 4.28 18.62 4.95
N GLN A 46 4.87 18.06 3.88
CA GLN A 46 5.65 18.82 2.90
C GLN A 46 5.47 18.24 1.49
N GLY A 47 5.44 19.13 0.49
CA GLY A 47 5.54 18.72 -0.91
C GLY A 47 6.98 18.38 -1.27
N ARG A 48 7.19 17.34 -2.08
CA ARG A 48 8.49 16.88 -2.55
C ARG A 48 8.43 16.55 -4.04
N GLN A 49 9.52 16.75 -4.76
CA GLN A 49 9.68 16.28 -6.14
C GLN A 49 10.56 15.04 -6.15
N ILE A 50 10.09 13.95 -6.76
CA ILE A 50 10.79 12.67 -6.82
C ILE A 50 11.32 12.46 -8.26
N PRO A 51 12.62 12.23 -8.46
CA PRO A 51 13.18 11.99 -9.78
C PRO A 51 12.71 10.65 -10.38
N MET A 52 12.36 10.68 -11.66
CA MET A 52 12.18 9.50 -12.50
C MET A 52 13.45 9.23 -13.31
N CYS A 53 13.89 7.98 -13.31
CA CYS A 53 15.07 7.51 -14.01
C CYS A 53 14.65 6.48 -15.07
N ASN A 54 15.14 6.64 -16.30
CA ASN A 54 14.96 5.65 -17.34
C ASN A 54 16.08 4.61 -17.23
N SER A 55 15.73 3.32 -17.33
CA SER A 55 16.72 2.23 -17.28
C SER A 55 17.79 2.27 -18.40
N ASN A 56 17.58 3.05 -19.46
CA ASN A 56 18.46 3.13 -20.64
C ASN A 56 19.47 4.29 -20.64
N THR A 57 19.48 5.16 -19.62
CA THR A 57 20.49 6.24 -19.56
C THR A 57 21.80 5.69 -19.02
N ALA A 58 22.69 5.31 -19.94
CA ALA A 58 24.11 5.13 -19.65
C ALA A 58 24.64 6.35 -18.87
N ALA A 59 25.45 6.09 -17.85
CA ALA A 59 26.09 7.09 -17.02
C ALA A 59 26.75 8.18 -17.89
N GLY A 60 26.22 9.41 -17.86
CA GLY A 60 26.93 10.58 -18.39
C GLY A 60 26.18 11.50 -19.36
N MET A 61 24.91 11.28 -19.68
CA MET A 61 24.13 12.28 -20.43
C MET A 61 22.87 12.70 -19.67
N ASP A 62 22.87 13.98 -19.29
CA ASP A 62 21.84 14.69 -18.53
C ASP A 62 20.59 14.90 -19.41
N THR A 63 19.89 13.82 -19.74
CA THR A 63 18.60 13.89 -20.43
C THR A 63 17.51 14.14 -19.40
N GLY A 64 17.25 15.42 -19.11
CA GLY A 64 16.05 15.95 -18.45
C GLY A 64 15.42 15.04 -17.39
N ALA A 65 15.96 15.04 -16.18
CA ALA A 65 15.38 14.33 -15.04
C ALA A 65 13.91 14.79 -14.84
N THR A 66 12.98 13.97 -15.31
CA THR A 66 11.56 14.26 -15.16
C THR A 66 11.20 13.93 -13.71
N THR A 67 10.59 14.87 -12.99
CA THR A 67 10.21 14.67 -11.58
C THR A 67 8.71 14.44 -11.48
N VAL A 68 8.29 13.76 -10.42
CA VAL A 68 6.88 13.61 -10.04
C VAL A 68 6.61 14.25 -8.69
N PRO A 69 5.44 14.89 -8.50
CA PRO A 69 5.07 15.44 -7.22
C PRO A 69 4.79 14.33 -6.22
N ALA A 70 5.15 14.57 -4.97
CA ALA A 70 4.84 13.71 -3.84
C ALA A 70 4.49 14.53 -2.60
N LEU A 71 3.72 13.93 -1.70
CA LEU A 71 3.43 14.47 -0.38
C LEU A 71 4.11 13.61 0.68
N VAL A 72 4.95 14.23 1.50
CA VAL A 72 5.62 13.58 2.62
C VAL A 72 4.92 13.98 3.91
N SER A 73 4.73 13.02 4.81
CA SER A 73 4.25 13.30 6.17
C SER A 73 4.75 12.24 7.14
N THR A 74 4.90 12.60 8.41
CA THR A 74 5.34 11.68 9.47
C THR A 74 4.25 11.55 10.52
N TRP A 75 4.11 10.39 11.13
CA TRP A 75 3.22 10.19 12.28
C TRP A 75 3.81 9.18 13.25
N ARG A 76 3.26 9.16 14.48
CA ARG A 76 3.66 8.21 15.53
C ARG A 76 2.42 7.47 16.03
N PRO A 77 2.39 6.12 15.98
CA PRO A 77 1.29 5.32 16.52
C PRO A 77 1.03 5.58 18.00
N LYS A 78 2.10 5.71 18.80
CA LYS A 78 2.04 6.10 20.20
C LYS A 78 2.99 7.27 20.44
N LYS A 79 2.50 8.36 21.03
CA LYS A 79 3.32 9.57 21.29
C LYS A 79 4.48 9.31 22.27
N ALA A 80 4.29 8.38 23.20
CA ALA A 80 5.22 8.11 24.30
C ALA A 80 6.42 7.22 23.93
N ILE A 81 6.44 6.67 22.72
CA ILE A 81 7.51 5.77 22.28
C ILE A 81 8.20 6.32 21.04
N GLU A 82 9.47 5.96 20.87
CA GLU A 82 10.27 6.29 19.69
C GLU A 82 9.98 5.30 18.55
N PHE A 83 8.75 5.37 18.03
CA PHE A 83 8.33 4.68 16.81
C PHE A 83 7.69 5.70 15.87
N GLU A 84 8.28 5.89 14.69
CA GLU A 84 7.78 6.82 13.68
C GLU A 84 7.62 6.15 12.32
N VAL A 85 6.61 6.62 11.59
CA VAL A 85 6.38 6.26 10.21
C VAL A 85 6.33 7.53 9.38
N ARG A 86 7.31 7.70 8.50
CA ARG A 86 7.29 8.70 7.44
C ARG A 86 6.73 8.06 6.18
N THR A 87 5.75 8.70 5.56
CA THR A 87 5.12 8.23 4.32
C THR A 87 5.33 9.25 3.22
N THR A 88 5.90 8.82 2.11
CA THR A 88 5.92 9.53 0.83
C THR A 88 4.79 8.99 -0.04
N LEU A 89 3.80 9.83 -0.31
CA LEU A 89 2.66 9.51 -1.18
C LEU A 89 2.90 10.15 -2.55
N ILE A 90 3.01 9.31 -3.57
CA ILE A 90 3.02 9.74 -4.97
C ILE A 90 1.61 9.51 -5.52
N PRO A 91 0.92 10.55 -6.02
CA PRO A 91 -0.46 10.43 -6.47
C PRO A 91 -0.56 9.64 -7.78
N ALA A 92 -1.79 9.38 -8.23
CA ALA A 92 -2.00 8.87 -9.57
C ALA A 92 -1.61 9.90 -10.63
N LEU A 93 -0.88 9.42 -11.64
CA LEU A 93 -0.34 10.21 -12.74
C LEU A 93 -0.76 9.57 -14.06
N GLU A 94 -0.82 10.34 -15.13
CA GLU A 94 -1.19 9.86 -16.46
C GLU A 94 -0.30 8.70 -16.95
N LEU A 95 0.97 8.70 -16.54
CA LEU A 95 1.91 7.64 -16.86
C LEU A 95 1.48 6.26 -16.30
N TRP A 96 0.89 6.27 -15.10
CA TRP A 96 0.40 5.11 -14.37
C TRP A 96 -1.04 5.30 -13.92
N SER A 97 -1.93 5.54 -14.89
CA SER A 97 -3.36 5.71 -14.63
C SER A 97 -3.92 4.59 -13.77
N GLY A 98 -4.64 4.97 -12.71
CA GLY A 98 -5.21 4.05 -11.73
C GLY A 98 -4.26 3.65 -10.60
N TRP A 99 -2.97 3.98 -10.66
CA TRP A 99 -2.00 3.66 -9.61
C TRP A 99 -1.57 4.87 -8.82
N HIS A 100 -1.52 4.75 -7.50
CA HIS A 100 -0.76 5.66 -6.64
C HIS A 100 0.16 4.86 -5.73
N PHE A 101 1.19 5.50 -5.19
CA PHE A 101 2.28 4.81 -4.50
C PHE A 101 2.48 5.37 -3.11
N ARG A 102 2.73 4.48 -2.15
CA ARG A 102 3.09 4.84 -0.79
C ARG A 102 4.41 4.19 -0.45
N ILE A 103 5.36 5.01 -0.04
CA ILE A 103 6.66 4.56 0.44
C ILE A 103 6.74 4.93 1.91
N HIS A 104 6.83 3.94 2.78
CA HIS A 104 6.91 4.10 4.22
C HIS A 104 8.34 3.87 4.69
N LYS A 105 8.89 4.87 5.37
CA LYS A 105 10.10 4.75 6.16
C LYS A 105 9.69 4.59 7.62
N VAL A 106 9.89 3.40 8.16
CA VAL A 106 9.57 3.02 9.53
C VAL A 106 10.86 3.07 10.34
N ARG A 107 10.87 3.83 11.43
CA ARG A 107 12.04 3.95 12.32
C ARG A 107 11.63 3.73 13.75
N TRP A 108 12.43 2.96 14.48
CA TRP A 108 12.18 2.74 15.89
C TRP A 108 13.45 2.54 16.70
N SER A 109 13.39 2.92 17.98
CA SER A 109 14.41 2.53 18.96
C SER A 109 14.11 1.11 19.45
N PRO A 110 15.11 0.21 19.54
CA PRO A 110 14.91 -1.15 20.09
C PRO A 110 14.31 -1.16 21.51
N ALA A 111 14.61 -0.14 22.32
CA ALA A 111 14.06 -0.01 23.67
C ALA A 111 12.61 0.50 23.71
N ALA A 112 12.08 1.01 22.60
CA ALA A 112 10.76 1.64 22.52
C ALA A 112 9.61 0.62 22.36
N ILE A 113 9.93 -0.64 22.03
CA ILE A 113 8.95 -1.68 21.70
C ILE A 113 9.33 -2.93 22.47
N GLN A 114 8.33 -3.71 22.87
CA GLN A 114 8.59 -5.03 23.42
C GLN A 114 9.23 -5.94 22.35
N PRO A 115 10.13 -6.85 22.73
CA PRO A 115 10.65 -7.84 21.81
C PRO A 115 9.51 -8.65 21.19
N GLY A 116 9.50 -8.78 19.87
CA GLY A 116 8.48 -9.54 19.17
C GLY A 116 8.15 -9.01 17.77
N PRO A 117 7.12 -9.60 17.14
CA PRO A 117 6.67 -9.19 15.82
C PRO A 117 5.95 -7.85 15.84
N ILE A 118 6.36 -6.96 14.94
CA ILE A 118 5.64 -5.74 14.60
C ILE A 118 4.92 -5.98 13.29
N ARG A 119 3.60 -5.79 13.27
CA ARG A 119 2.80 -5.96 12.06
C ARG A 119 2.47 -4.60 11.47
N LEU A 120 2.69 -4.44 10.18
CA LEU A 120 2.26 -3.29 9.42
C LEU A 120 1.37 -3.77 8.28
N VAL A 121 0.16 -3.23 8.18
CA VAL A 121 -0.79 -3.56 7.13
C VAL A 121 -1.06 -2.30 6.32
N ASP A 122 -0.58 -2.27 5.09
CA ASP A 122 -0.81 -1.17 4.16
C ASP A 122 -1.90 -1.55 3.16
N ALA A 123 -3.03 -0.85 3.23
CA ALA A 123 -4.27 -1.28 2.59
C ALA A 123 -4.73 -0.32 1.49
N GLY A 124 -5.31 -0.89 0.44
CA GLY A 124 -5.92 -0.20 -0.68
C GLY A 124 -7.34 0.28 -0.34
N PHE A 125 -8.13 0.56 -1.36
CA PHE A 125 -9.49 1.05 -1.15
C PHE A 125 -10.46 -0.09 -0.83
N ALA A 126 -11.44 0.19 0.02
CA ALA A 126 -12.56 -0.72 0.24
C ALA A 126 -13.41 -0.83 -1.03
N ALA A 127 -13.64 -2.05 -1.48
CA ALA A 127 -14.55 -2.36 -2.59
C ALA A 127 -15.70 -3.26 -2.10
N SER A 128 -16.78 -3.34 -2.88
CA SER A 128 -17.86 -4.29 -2.60
C SER A 128 -17.30 -5.71 -2.49
N GLY A 129 -17.66 -6.44 -1.44
CA GLY A 129 -17.42 -7.88 -1.33
C GLY A 129 -18.55 -8.72 -1.92
N VAL A 130 -19.54 -8.08 -2.56
CA VAL A 130 -20.77 -8.67 -3.07
C VAL A 130 -20.90 -8.39 -4.56
N ALA A 131 -21.17 -9.44 -5.34
CA ALA A 131 -21.44 -9.37 -6.77
C ALA A 131 -22.84 -8.87 -7.07
N ARG A 132 -23.08 -8.50 -8.33
CA ARG A 132 -24.41 -8.10 -8.82
C ARG A 132 -25.45 -9.20 -8.63
N THR A 133 -25.03 -10.46 -8.57
CA THR A 133 -25.90 -11.61 -8.26
C THR A 133 -26.34 -11.65 -6.80
N GLY A 134 -25.77 -10.82 -5.92
CA GLY A 134 -26.00 -10.83 -4.47
C GLY A 134 -25.10 -11.82 -3.72
N LEU A 135 -24.26 -12.58 -4.42
CA LEU A 135 -23.32 -13.53 -3.82
C LEU A 135 -22.02 -12.84 -3.42
N LEU A 136 -21.34 -13.40 -2.41
CA LEU A 136 -20.00 -12.93 -2.01
C LEU A 136 -18.99 -13.21 -3.12
N TYR A 137 -17.99 -12.34 -3.27
CA TYR A 137 -16.88 -12.56 -4.19
C TYR A 137 -16.10 -13.83 -3.82
N THR A 138 -15.93 -14.67 -4.83
CA THR A 138 -15.11 -15.89 -4.76
C THR A 138 -13.65 -15.53 -4.97
N GLU A 139 -12.78 -16.30 -4.32
CA GLU A 139 -11.35 -16.28 -4.60
C GLU A 139 -11.08 -17.01 -5.92
N ASN A 140 -10.30 -16.39 -6.80
CA ASN A 140 -9.80 -16.96 -8.03
C ASN A 140 -8.28 -16.79 -8.09
N GLU A 141 -7.62 -17.61 -8.90
CA GLU A 141 -6.22 -17.37 -9.22
C GLU A 141 -6.07 -16.01 -9.92
N LEU A 142 -5.13 -15.19 -9.44
CA LEU A 142 -4.95 -13.83 -9.98
C LEU A 142 -4.70 -13.84 -11.49
N ARG A 143 -3.95 -14.84 -12.01
CA ARG A 143 -3.71 -15.00 -13.45
C ARG A 143 -5.00 -15.15 -14.26
N MET A 144 -6.03 -15.80 -13.70
CA MET A 144 -7.33 -15.99 -14.36
C MET A 144 -8.16 -14.70 -14.35
N LEU A 145 -8.03 -13.87 -13.30
CA LEU A 145 -8.67 -12.56 -13.27
C LEU A 145 -8.08 -11.59 -14.30
N LEU A 146 -6.79 -11.75 -14.60
CA LEU A 146 -6.03 -10.91 -15.54
C LEU A 146 -6.08 -11.42 -16.99
N ASP A 147 -6.59 -12.62 -17.23
CA ASP A 147 -6.80 -13.17 -18.56
C ASP A 147 -7.80 -12.32 -19.34
N GLN A 148 -7.36 -11.76 -20.48
CA GLN A 148 -8.16 -10.86 -21.31
C GLN A 148 -9.25 -11.59 -22.10
N ASP A 149 -9.07 -12.90 -22.32
CA ASP A 149 -10.02 -13.75 -23.06
C ASP A 149 -11.03 -14.41 -22.12
N ALA A 150 -10.75 -14.43 -20.82
CA ALA A 150 -11.68 -14.94 -19.81
C ALA A 150 -12.89 -14.00 -19.63
N ALA A 151 -14.05 -14.63 -19.46
CA ALA A 151 -15.30 -13.94 -19.13
C ALA A 151 -15.12 -13.01 -17.92
N VAL A 152 -15.82 -11.88 -17.92
CA VAL A 152 -15.81 -10.95 -16.79
C VAL A 152 -16.46 -11.63 -15.59
N VAL A 153 -15.66 -11.88 -14.56
CA VAL A 153 -16.11 -12.42 -13.28
C VAL A 153 -15.83 -11.40 -12.20
N GLU A 154 -16.85 -11.06 -11.43
CA GLU A 154 -16.67 -10.26 -10.22
C GLU A 154 -16.10 -11.16 -9.12
N ALA A 155 -14.84 -10.96 -8.78
CA ALA A 155 -14.07 -11.84 -7.92
C ALA A 155 -12.83 -11.12 -7.39
N TRP A 156 -12.12 -11.80 -6.50
CA TRP A 156 -10.82 -11.33 -6.03
C TRP A 156 -9.78 -12.42 -6.17
N GLY A 157 -8.51 -12.04 -6.21
CA GLY A 157 -7.40 -12.97 -6.31
C GLY A 157 -6.13 -12.34 -5.82
N LYS A 158 -5.17 -13.18 -5.43
CA LYS A 158 -3.85 -12.74 -5.00
C LYS A 158 -2.75 -13.64 -5.52
N ASP A 159 -1.54 -13.12 -5.55
CA ASP A 159 -0.31 -13.87 -5.71
C ASP A 159 0.63 -13.56 -4.53
N GLU A 160 1.92 -13.86 -4.69
CA GLU A 160 2.94 -13.61 -3.65
C GLU A 160 3.17 -12.13 -3.36
N GLN A 161 2.82 -11.22 -4.29
CA GLN A 161 3.16 -9.80 -4.21
C GLN A 161 1.93 -8.89 -4.25
N SER A 162 0.77 -9.38 -4.66
CA SER A 162 -0.36 -8.53 -4.98
C SER A 162 -1.70 -9.16 -4.66
N CYS A 163 -2.70 -8.29 -4.44
CA CYS A 163 -4.08 -8.65 -4.24
C CYS A 163 -4.96 -7.71 -5.06
N LEU A 164 -5.88 -8.26 -5.84
CA LEU A 164 -6.77 -7.52 -6.73
C LEU A 164 -8.21 -7.95 -6.50
N ILE A 165 -9.09 -6.96 -6.38
CA ILE A 165 -10.53 -7.11 -6.43
C ILE A 165 -11.00 -6.53 -7.76
N LEU A 166 -11.69 -7.36 -8.54
CA LEU A 166 -12.28 -6.98 -9.80
C LEU A 166 -13.81 -7.04 -9.68
N SER A 167 -14.46 -5.94 -10.00
CA SER A 167 -15.92 -5.80 -9.96
C SER A 167 -16.43 -5.34 -11.32
N ASN A 168 -17.76 -5.24 -11.48
CA ASN A 168 -18.35 -4.72 -12.71
C ASN A 168 -18.01 -3.24 -12.97
N GLY A 169 -16.94 -3.00 -13.73
CA GLY A 169 -16.46 -1.69 -14.16
C GLY A 169 -15.59 -0.96 -13.13
N SER A 170 -15.21 -1.60 -12.03
CA SER A 170 -14.30 -0.99 -11.05
C SER A 170 -13.31 -2.00 -10.49
N ALA A 171 -12.20 -1.52 -9.95
CA ALA A 171 -11.19 -2.36 -9.36
C ALA A 171 -10.49 -1.67 -8.20
N SER A 172 -10.12 -2.45 -7.19
CA SER A 172 -9.17 -2.03 -6.17
C SER A 172 -8.15 -3.13 -5.95
N GLY A 173 -6.89 -2.75 -5.79
CA GLY A 173 -5.84 -3.70 -5.51
C GLY A 173 -4.62 -3.07 -4.89
N VAL A 174 -3.71 -3.92 -4.46
CA VAL A 174 -2.41 -3.54 -3.92
C VAL A 174 -1.32 -4.43 -4.48
N VAL A 175 -0.11 -3.90 -4.54
CA VAL A 175 1.11 -4.60 -4.92
C VAL A 175 2.21 -4.19 -3.95
N ASP A 176 2.86 -5.16 -3.34
CA ASP A 176 4.14 -5.00 -2.67
C ASP A 176 5.20 -4.70 -3.73
N LEU A 177 5.68 -3.46 -3.73
CA LEU A 177 6.75 -3.05 -4.64
C LEU A 177 8.07 -3.44 -3.97
N GLN A 178 8.80 -4.34 -4.62
CA GLN A 178 10.12 -4.73 -4.16
C GLN A 178 11.01 -3.50 -3.98
N THR A 179 11.47 -3.29 -2.75
CA THR A 179 12.50 -2.32 -2.42
C THR A 179 13.84 -3.04 -2.41
N ASP A 180 14.82 -2.57 -3.20
CA ASP A 180 16.21 -3.06 -3.14
C ASP A 180 16.95 -2.55 -1.87
N VAL A 181 16.22 -2.28 -0.78
CA VAL A 181 16.75 -1.49 0.33
C VAL A 181 17.50 -2.33 1.35
N ILE A 182 18.74 -1.91 1.59
CA ILE A 182 19.64 -2.28 2.68
C ILE A 182 19.21 -1.48 3.92
N GLY A 183 18.69 -2.14 4.95
CA GLY A 183 18.41 -1.57 6.27
C GLY A 183 18.71 -2.61 7.36
N ASP A 184 19.07 -2.14 8.56
CA ASP A 184 19.49 -3.01 9.67
C ASP A 184 18.30 -3.75 10.34
N GLY A 185 17.06 -3.40 9.99
CA GLY A 185 15.87 -4.10 10.47
C GLY A 185 15.67 -5.44 9.75
N ILE A 186 15.46 -6.53 10.51
CA ILE A 186 15.17 -7.84 9.93
C ILE A 186 13.70 -7.90 9.52
N LEU A 187 13.46 -7.90 8.21
CA LEU A 187 12.14 -8.19 7.65
C LEU A 187 11.92 -9.70 7.62
N SER A 188 10.89 -10.18 8.29
CA SER A 188 10.59 -11.62 8.36
C SER A 188 9.71 -12.07 7.20
N THR A 189 8.61 -11.37 6.94
CA THR A 189 7.64 -11.78 5.92
C THR A 189 6.93 -10.60 5.26
N ARG A 190 6.61 -10.75 3.97
CA ARG A 190 5.67 -9.92 3.21
C ARG A 190 4.55 -10.82 2.70
N SER A 191 3.30 -10.46 2.94
CA SER A 191 2.16 -11.26 2.50
C SER A 191 1.00 -10.37 2.06
N PRO A 192 0.60 -10.42 0.78
CA PRO A 192 -0.68 -9.90 0.33
C PRO A 192 -1.84 -10.67 0.97
N LEU A 193 -2.91 -9.94 1.29
CA LEU A 193 -4.12 -10.50 1.88
C LEU A 193 -5.34 -9.67 1.50
N LEU A 194 -6.51 -10.30 1.63
CA LEU A 194 -7.80 -9.63 1.47
C LEU A 194 -8.47 -9.53 2.85
N LEU A 195 -8.63 -8.31 3.36
CA LEU A 195 -9.40 -8.07 4.58
C LEU A 195 -10.88 -8.11 4.27
N ARG A 196 -11.63 -8.88 5.04
CA ARG A 196 -13.10 -8.85 5.03
C ARG A 196 -13.53 -7.90 6.14
N ALA A 197 -13.81 -6.65 5.79
CA ALA A 197 -14.17 -5.65 6.77
C ALA A 197 -15.50 -6.02 7.44
N ASP A 198 -15.64 -5.64 8.71
CA ASP A 198 -16.92 -5.79 9.40
C ASP A 198 -18.02 -5.04 8.63
N ALA A 199 -19.20 -5.65 8.54
CA ALA A 199 -20.23 -5.23 7.60
C ALA A 199 -20.73 -3.79 7.79
N ASN A 200 -20.51 -3.20 8.98
CA ASN A 200 -20.98 -1.87 9.36
C ASN A 200 -19.89 -0.80 9.35
N THR A 201 -18.70 -1.10 8.82
CA THR A 201 -17.57 -0.16 8.82
C THR A 201 -17.64 0.86 7.68
N ASN A 202 -18.04 0.44 6.47
CA ASN A 202 -18.01 1.31 5.30
C ASN A 202 -19.28 2.15 5.15
N LEU A 203 -19.12 3.44 4.83
CA LEU A 203 -20.21 4.41 4.80
C LEU A 203 -21.13 4.30 3.57
N ILE A 204 -20.67 3.67 2.48
CA ILE A 204 -21.40 3.64 1.20
C ILE A 204 -21.87 2.21 0.87
N MET A 205 -21.11 1.19 1.25
CA MET A 205 -21.35 -0.20 0.88
C MET A 205 -21.23 -1.12 2.10
N GLN A 206 -22.05 -2.16 2.18
CA GLN A 206 -21.90 -3.18 3.24
C GLN A 206 -20.98 -4.30 2.78
N ARG A 207 -20.40 -5.02 3.76
CA ARG A 207 -19.57 -6.23 3.52
C ARG A 207 -18.43 -5.96 2.54
N THR A 208 -17.75 -4.84 2.73
CA THR A 208 -16.61 -4.48 1.88
C THR A 208 -15.44 -5.41 2.11
N VAL A 209 -14.61 -5.52 1.08
CA VAL A 209 -13.33 -6.20 1.13
C VAL A 209 -12.24 -5.19 0.79
N ILE A 210 -11.10 -5.28 1.47
CA ILE A 210 -9.99 -4.34 1.36
C ILE A 210 -8.73 -5.12 0.99
N PRO A 211 -8.10 -4.85 -0.17
CA PRO A 211 -6.85 -5.51 -0.55
C PRO A 211 -5.72 -4.87 0.25
N ALA A 212 -4.82 -5.68 0.83
CA ALA A 212 -3.75 -5.18 1.70
C ALA A 212 -2.45 -5.96 1.55
N VAL A 213 -1.34 -5.34 1.93
CA VAL A 213 -0.04 -5.99 2.11
C VAL A 213 0.31 -5.94 3.59
N GLN A 214 0.56 -7.11 4.18
CA GLN A 214 1.10 -7.20 5.54
C GLN A 214 2.61 -7.40 5.50
N HIS A 215 3.30 -6.58 6.26
CA HIS A 215 4.72 -6.71 6.57
C HIS A 215 4.88 -7.09 8.04
N THR A 216 5.78 -8.03 8.30
CA THR A 216 6.13 -8.43 9.67
C THR A 216 7.61 -8.18 9.92
N LEU A 217 7.87 -7.25 10.82
CA LEU A 217 9.22 -6.89 11.24
C LEU A 217 9.52 -7.60 12.56
N VAL A 218 10.77 -7.96 12.78
CA VAL A 218 11.20 -8.50 14.07
C VAL A 218 12.01 -7.44 14.80
N ALA A 219 11.51 -7.01 15.95
CA ALA A 219 12.29 -6.18 16.86
C ALA A 219 13.34 -7.06 17.55
N ASP A 220 14.61 -6.92 17.15
CA ASP A 220 15.74 -7.59 17.81
C ASP A 220 16.18 -6.80 19.05
N VAL A 221 16.43 -7.53 20.14
CA VAL A 221 16.90 -7.01 21.44
C VAL A 221 18.42 -6.73 21.41
N VAL A 222 19.14 -7.31 20.45
CA VAL A 222 20.62 -7.26 20.43
C VAL A 222 21.15 -5.93 19.88
N SER A 223 20.41 -5.26 19.00
CA SER A 223 20.87 -3.99 18.42
C SER A 223 20.74 -2.83 19.40
N LYS A 224 21.80 -2.03 19.53
CA LYS A 224 21.82 -0.77 20.32
C LYS A 224 21.49 0.46 19.49
N SER A 225 21.43 0.34 18.16
CA SER A 225 21.12 1.45 17.25
C SER A 225 19.64 1.48 16.90
N ALA A 226 19.13 2.65 16.52
CA ALA A 226 17.79 2.78 15.98
C ALA A 226 17.65 1.93 14.71
N ALA A 227 16.62 1.09 14.67
CA ALA A 227 16.30 0.28 13.52
C ALA A 227 15.47 1.08 12.50
N GLU A 228 15.66 0.75 11.23
CA GLU A 228 15.00 1.42 10.11
C GLU A 228 14.62 0.42 9.05
N MET A 229 13.45 0.62 8.45
CA MET A 229 12.96 -0.18 7.33
C MET A 229 12.16 0.64 6.32
N TRP A 230 12.24 0.21 5.07
CA TRP A 230 11.50 0.78 3.96
C TRP A 230 10.49 -0.22 3.40
N LEU A 231 9.23 0.22 3.30
CA LEU A 231 8.12 -0.53 2.72
C LEU A 231 7.57 0.28 1.55
N ALA A 232 7.31 -0.35 0.41
CA ALA A 232 6.72 0.34 -0.74
C ALA A 232 5.51 -0.43 -1.25
N THR A 233 4.39 0.27 -1.39
CA THR A 233 3.12 -0.32 -1.84
C THR A 233 2.61 0.49 -3.02
N GLY A 234 2.30 -0.21 -4.11
CA GLY A 234 1.47 0.31 -5.19
C GLY A 234 0.01 0.03 -4.88
N VAL A 235 -0.83 1.05 -4.94
CA VAL A 235 -2.27 0.94 -4.71
C VAL A 235 -3.01 1.25 -6.00
N PHE A 236 -3.80 0.29 -6.46
CA PHE A 236 -4.60 0.39 -7.66
C PHE A 236 -6.05 0.71 -7.32
N ALA A 237 -6.62 1.66 -8.06
CA ALA A 237 -7.98 2.10 -7.88
C ALA A 237 -8.55 2.62 -9.21
N VAL A 238 -9.57 1.96 -9.74
CA VAL A 238 -10.32 2.42 -10.90
C VAL A 238 -11.79 2.44 -10.53
N SER A 239 -12.43 3.61 -10.63
CA SER A 239 -13.84 3.78 -10.35
C SER A 239 -14.70 3.41 -11.55
N LYS A 240 -15.92 2.94 -11.31
CA LYS A 240 -16.91 2.70 -12.38
C LYS A 240 -17.24 3.94 -13.20
N THR A 241 -17.09 5.11 -12.60
CA THR A 241 -17.29 6.40 -13.26
C THR A 241 -16.23 6.74 -14.30
N SER A 242 -15.11 6.00 -14.36
CA SER A 242 -14.11 6.20 -15.42
C SER A 242 -14.60 5.73 -16.80
N GLY A 243 -15.66 4.92 -16.85
CA GLY A 243 -16.19 4.36 -18.10
C GLY A 243 -15.27 3.34 -18.77
N LEU A 244 -14.26 2.85 -18.05
CA LEU A 244 -13.31 1.88 -18.58
C LEU A 244 -13.91 0.47 -18.57
N GLU A 245 -13.72 -0.23 -19.66
CA GLU A 245 -14.09 -1.64 -19.77
C GLU A 245 -13.11 -2.52 -18.95
N VAL A 246 -13.56 -3.69 -18.54
CA VAL A 246 -12.76 -4.59 -17.69
C VAL A 246 -11.41 -4.95 -18.33
N ASN A 247 -11.36 -5.11 -19.64
CA ASN A 247 -10.10 -5.37 -20.35
C ASN A 247 -9.13 -4.19 -20.33
N GLU A 248 -9.63 -2.95 -20.27
CA GLU A 248 -8.79 -1.77 -20.08
C GLU A 248 -8.27 -1.70 -18.65
N ILE A 249 -9.11 -2.02 -17.66
CA ILE A 249 -8.70 -2.12 -16.25
C ILE A 249 -7.59 -3.17 -16.07
N ARG A 250 -7.72 -4.33 -16.70
CA ARG A 250 -6.68 -5.38 -16.72
C ARG A 250 -5.35 -4.85 -17.29
N LYS A 251 -5.40 -4.10 -18.40
CA LYS A 251 -4.20 -3.47 -19.00
C LYS A 251 -3.58 -2.44 -18.06
N LEU A 252 -4.38 -1.61 -17.39
CA LEU A 252 -3.88 -0.64 -16.41
C LEU A 252 -3.22 -1.33 -15.22
N TRP A 253 -3.79 -2.43 -14.71
CA TRP A 253 -3.18 -3.21 -13.63
C TRP A 253 -1.79 -3.75 -14.04
N LEU A 254 -1.66 -4.26 -15.26
CA LEU A 254 -0.38 -4.75 -15.77
C LEU A 254 0.65 -3.63 -15.99
N LYS A 255 0.20 -2.39 -16.23
CA LYS A 255 1.05 -1.20 -16.40
C LYS A 255 1.42 -0.54 -15.07
N ARG A 256 1.84 -1.33 -14.08
CA ARG A 256 2.34 -0.84 -12.78
C ARG A 256 3.82 -0.44 -12.86
N PRO A 257 4.28 0.64 -12.21
CA PRO A 257 5.71 0.97 -12.19
C PRO A 257 6.53 0.01 -11.36
N LYS A 258 7.83 0.04 -11.60
CA LYS A 258 8.84 -0.48 -10.68
C LYS A 258 9.50 0.70 -9.96
N ILE A 259 9.55 0.63 -8.63
CA ILE A 259 10.12 1.70 -7.81
C ILE A 259 11.39 1.16 -7.18
N GLN A 260 12.48 1.92 -7.25
CA GLN A 260 13.72 1.59 -6.57
C GLN A 260 13.99 2.64 -5.49
N VAL A 261 13.84 2.24 -4.23
CA VAL A 261 14.17 3.12 -3.11
C VAL A 261 15.63 2.89 -2.74
N ALA A 262 16.44 3.95 -2.71
CA ALA A 262 17.81 3.90 -2.23
C ALA A 262 17.93 4.73 -0.95
N ALA A 263 18.32 4.10 0.15
CA ALA A 263 18.61 4.81 1.39
C ALA A 263 20.11 5.14 1.44
N LYS A 264 20.46 6.43 1.54
CA LYS A 264 21.80 6.85 1.97
C LYS A 264 21.77 7.11 3.47
N LEU A 265 22.73 6.56 4.19
CA LEU A 265 22.84 6.76 5.64
C LEU A 265 23.15 8.24 5.92
N GLY A 266 22.25 8.96 6.61
CA GLY A 266 22.52 10.30 7.16
C GLY A 266 22.23 11.52 6.27
N GLU A 267 21.83 11.35 5.00
CA GLU A 267 21.39 12.44 4.11
C GLU A 267 19.87 12.40 3.86
N GLU A 268 19.32 13.35 3.09
CA GLU A 268 17.94 13.23 2.59
C GLU A 268 17.76 11.92 1.82
N ASP A 269 16.74 11.14 2.20
CA ASP A 269 16.43 9.84 1.62
C ASP A 269 16.27 9.92 0.09
N GLU A 270 17.04 9.18 -0.71
CA GLU A 270 17.01 9.28 -2.17
C GLU A 270 16.03 8.26 -2.81
N ILE A 271 14.79 8.68 -2.99
CA ILE A 271 13.78 7.87 -3.71
C ILE A 271 13.95 8.10 -5.22
N ARG A 272 14.08 7.02 -6.00
CA ARG A 272 14.09 7.08 -7.47
C ARG A 272 13.00 6.17 -8.04
N ILE A 273 12.31 6.63 -9.08
CA ILE A 273 11.31 5.80 -9.76
C ILE A 273 11.91 5.31 -11.08
N MET A 274 11.91 4.00 -11.30
CA MET A 274 12.48 3.40 -12.50
C MET A 274 11.40 3.18 -13.55
N LEU A 275 11.59 3.80 -14.72
CA LEU A 275 10.77 3.57 -15.89
C LEU A 275 11.37 2.43 -16.73
N HIS A 276 10.53 1.42 -16.98
CA HIS A 276 10.78 0.31 -17.88
C HIS A 276 9.75 0.30 -18.99
#